data_AF-A0A843G728-F1
#
_entry.id   AF-A0A843G728-F1
#
_cell.length_a   1.000
_cell.length_b   1.000
_cell.length_c   1.000
_cell.angle_alpha   90.00
_cell.angle_beta   90.00
_cell.angle_gamma   90.00
#
_symmetry.space_group_name_H-M   'P 1'
#
loop_
_entity.id
_entity.type
_entity.pdbx_description
1 polymer ?
#
loop_
_entity_poly.entity_id
_entity_poly.type
_entity_poly.pdbx_seq_one_letter_code
_entity_poly.pdbx_strand_id
1 'polypeptide(L)' 'MVSLYATFILNEPIHSLDTPFPGNLKIKKLGKFYYCPVKATQKNTEGAVCNICISREIDYDPKLNASS' A
#
# COMPACT_ATOMS: atom_id res chain seq x y z
N MET A 1 13.84 0.37 14.24
CA MET A 1 14.00 0.84 12.85
C MET A 1 14.13 -0.40 11.94
N VAL A 2 13.03 -1.14 11.74
CA VAL A 2 13.02 -2.42 10.96
C VAL A 2 12.24 -2.28 9.64
N SER A 3 11.41 -1.24 9.53
CA SER A 3 10.45 -1.07 8.44
C SER A 3 11.08 -0.76 7.09
N LEU A 4 12.25 -0.09 7.04
CA LEU A 4 12.95 0.15 5.77
C LEU A 4 13.60 -1.13 5.21
N TYR A 5 14.07 -2.04 6.07
CA TYR A 5 14.66 -3.30 5.65
C TYR A 5 13.62 -4.21 4.97
N ALA A 6 12.42 -4.31 5.56
CA ALA A 6 11.33 -5.09 4.97
C ALA A 6 10.90 -4.54 3.59
N THR A 7 10.83 -3.21 3.42
CA THR A 7 10.40 -2.62 2.15
C THR A 7 11.42 -2.75 1.03
N PHE A 8 12.71 -2.56 1.31
CA PHE A 8 13.73 -2.59 0.26
C PHE A 8 14.36 -3.97 0.03
N ILE A 9 14.36 -4.86 1.03
CA ILE A 9 14.96 -6.19 0.90
C ILE A 9 13.90 -7.29 0.73
N LEU A 10 12.79 -7.21 1.46
CA LEU A 10 11.71 -8.22 1.39
C LEU A 10 10.60 -7.87 0.40
N ASN A 11 10.66 -6.69 -0.23
CA ASN A 11 9.59 -6.13 -1.08
C ASN A 11 8.22 -6.06 -0.36
N GLU A 12 8.23 -5.83 0.95
CA GLU A 12 7.01 -5.79 1.77
C GLU A 12 6.57 -4.36 2.08
N PRO A 13 5.26 -4.12 2.24
CA PRO A 13 4.75 -2.82 2.66
C PRO A 13 5.36 -2.40 4.01
N ILE A 14 5.51 -1.10 4.23
CA ILE A 14 6.03 -0.53 5.50
C ILE A 14 5.14 -0.94 6.70
N HIS A 15 3.88 -1.33 6.44
CA HIS A 15 2.91 -1.76 7.43
C HIS A 15 2.48 -3.20 7.09
N SER A 16 2.21 -4.00 8.12
CA SER A 16 1.69 -5.36 7.95
C SER A 16 0.33 -5.36 7.22
N LEU A 17 0.02 -6.45 6.53
CA LEU A 17 -1.26 -6.62 5.83
C LEU A 17 -2.48 -6.53 6.76
N ASP A 18 -2.31 -6.93 8.01
CA ASP A 18 -3.35 -6.94 9.03
C ASP A 18 -3.56 -5.58 9.71
N THR A 19 -2.76 -4.57 9.38
CA THR A 19 -2.91 -3.23 9.96
C THR A 19 -4.26 -2.64 9.56
N PRO A 20 -5.17 -2.37 10.53
CA PRO A 20 -6.44 -1.75 10.24
C PRO A 20 -6.23 -0.27 9.95
N PHE A 21 -6.77 0.19 8.81
CA PHE A 21 -6.85 1.61 8.49
C PHE A 21 -8.21 2.15 8.94
N PRO A 22 -8.31 3.46 9.25
CA PRO A 22 -9.59 4.11 9.54
C PRO A 22 -10.60 3.81 8.43
N GLY A 23 -11.80 3.36 8.80
CA GLY A 23 -12.85 2.94 7.87
C GLY A 23 -12.86 1.45 7.50
N ASN A 24 -12.27 0.57 8.32
CA ASN A 24 -12.15 -0.88 8.05
C ASN A 24 -11.42 -1.21 6.74
N LEU A 25 -10.57 -0.28 6.28
CA LEU A 25 -9.76 -0.46 5.10
C LEU A 25 -8.50 -1.27 5.46
N LYS A 26 -8.03 -2.10 4.53
CA LYS A 26 -6.83 -2.95 4.70
C LYS A 26 -5.98 -2.93 3.44
N ILE A 27 -4.70 -3.25 3.58
CA ILE A 27 -3.83 -3.46 2.40
C ILE A 27 -4.31 -4.71 1.67
N LYS A 28 -4.46 -4.60 0.35
CA LYS A 28 -4.78 -5.75 -0.51
C LYS A 28 -3.51 -6.25 -1.19
N LYS A 29 -3.26 -7.55 -1.16
CA LYS A 29 -2.19 -8.19 -1.94
C LYS A 29 -2.82 -8.81 -3.18
N LEU A 30 -2.40 -8.35 -4.37
CA LEU A 30 -2.75 -8.98 -5.64
C LEU A 30 -1.49 -9.49 -6.32
N GLY A 31 -1.34 -10.81 -6.32
CA GLY A 31 -0.13 -11.48 -6.82
C GLY A 31 1.11 -10.99 -6.06
N LYS A 32 2.01 -10.31 -6.78
CA LYS A 32 3.25 -9.74 -6.23
C LYS A 32 3.14 -8.29 -5.79
N PHE A 33 1.99 -7.63 -5.99
CA PHE A 33 1.81 -6.22 -5.70
C PHE A 33 0.94 -6.01 -4.46
N TYR A 34 1.32 -5.02 -3.65
CA TYR A 34 0.58 -4.57 -2.49
C TYR A 34 -0.15 -3.27 -2.83
N TYR A 35 -1.37 -3.11 -2.35
CA TYR A 35 -2.25 -1.98 -2.65
C TYR A 35 -2.73 -1.36 -1.35
N CYS A 36 -2.42 -0.07 -1.14
CA CYS A 36 -2.72 0.65 0.07
C CYS A 36 -3.84 1.68 -0.18
N PRO A 37 -4.99 1.56 0.51
CA PRO A 37 -6.16 2.41 0.26
C PRO A 37 -5.93 3.88 0.60
N VAL A 38 -5.09 4.15 1.60
CA VAL A 38 -4.80 5.52 2.04
C VAL A 38 -3.66 6.16 1.25
N LYS A 39 -2.99 5.44 0.35
CA LYS A 39 -1.86 5.99 -0.40
C LYS A 39 -2.29 7.10 -1.36
N ALA A 40 -3.43 6.94 -2.02
CA ALA A 40 -3.99 8.00 -2.88
C ALA A 40 -4.28 9.28 -2.07
N THR A 41 -4.87 9.13 -0.89
CA THR A 41 -5.19 10.25 0.01
C THR A 41 -3.94 10.92 0.59
N GLN A 42 -2.87 10.17 0.86
CA GLN A 42 -1.65 10.68 1.48
C GLN A 42 -0.54 11.09 0.50
N LYS A 43 -0.74 10.87 -0.81
CA LYS A 43 0.24 11.20 -1.86
C LYS A 43 0.56 12.70 -1.94
N ASN A 44 -0.41 13.54 -1.62
CA ASN A 44 -0.26 14.99 -1.61
C ASN A 44 0.17 15.56 -0.24
N THR A 45 0.38 14.70 0.76
CA THR A 45 0.84 15.10 2.08
C THR A 45 2.36 15.15 2.09
N GLU A 46 2.93 16.34 2.20
CA GLU A 46 4.38 16.53 2.33
C GLU A 46 4.90 15.82 3.59
N GLY A 47 5.99 15.05 3.45
CA GLY A 47 6.57 14.26 4.55
C GLY A 47 5.87 12.93 4.85
N ALA A 48 4.83 12.54 4.10
CA ALA A 48 4.18 11.26 4.32
C ALA A 48 5.09 10.07 3.96
N VAL A 49 5.31 9.17 4.93
CA VAL A 49 6.04 7.90 4.76
C VAL A 49 5.38 7.01 3.67
N CYS A 50 4.10 7.24 3.36
CA CYS A 50 3.39 6.57 2.27
C CYS A 50 4.05 6.80 0.89
N ASN A 51 4.72 7.94 0.69
CA ASN A 51 5.37 8.29 -0.57
C ASN A 51 6.56 7.38 -0.90
N ILE A 52 7.22 6.85 0.13
CA ILE A 52 8.35 5.91 -0.01
C ILE A 52 7.94 4.44 0.14
N CYS A 53 6.66 4.16 0.35
CA CYS A 53 6.15 2.79 0.50
C CYS A 53 6.02 2.08 -0.87
N ILE A 54 6.39 0.80 -0.94
CA ILE A 54 6.26 -0.04 -2.14
C ILE A 54 4.81 -0.30 -2.57
N SER A 55 3.86 -0.16 -1.65
CA SER A 55 2.43 -0.33 -1.96
C SER A 55 1.99 0.63 -3.05
N ARG A 56 1.16 0.18 -3.98
CA ARG A 56 0.52 0.98 -5.00
C ARG A 56 -0.72 1.68 -4.45
N GLU A 57 -1.11 2.77 -5.09
CA GLU A 57 -2.39 3.42 -4.83
C GLU A 57 -3.56 2.56 -5.35
N ILE A 58 -4.70 2.62 -4.65
CA ILE A 58 -5.98 2.04 -5.13
C ILE A 58 -6.70 3.12 -5.92
N ASP A 59 -6.02 3.69 -6.91
CA ASP A 59 -6.65 4.61 -7.85
C ASP A 59 -6.87 3.81 -9.14
N TYR A 60 -8.13 3.41 -9.36
CA TYR A 60 -8.65 2.75 -10.55
C TYR A 60 -7.61 1.98 -11.39
N ASP A 61 -7.15 0.81 -10.89
CA ASP A 61 -6.37 -0.10 -11.71
C ASP A 61 -7.35 -0.95 -12.55
N PRO A 62 -7.43 -0.78 -13.88
CA PRO A 62 -8.35 -1.55 -14.72
C PRO A 62 -8.09 -3.07 -14.67
N LYS A 63 -6.96 -3.54 -14.12
CA LYS A 63 -6.67 -4.96 -13.93
C LYS A 63 -7.29 -5.55 -12.65
N LEU A 64 -7.80 -4.73 -11.73
CA LEU A 64 -8.56 -5.20 -10.57
C LEU A 64 -10.03 -5.48 -10.92
N ASN A 65 -10.54 -4.84 -11.97
CA ASN A 65 -11.94 -4.89 -12.40
C ASN A 65 -12.15 -5.72 -13.68
N ALA A 66 -11.08 -6.20 -14.33
CA ALA A 66 -11.14 -7.03 -15.54
C ALA A 66 -11.27 -8.54 -15.24
N SER A 67 -11.89 -8.90 -14.12
CA SER A 67 -12.26 -10.28 -13.79
C SER A 67 -13.68 -10.30 -13.25
N SER A 68 -14.63 -9.91 -14.10
CA SER A 68 -16.04 -10.28 -14.04
C SER A 68 -16.57 -10.33 -15.45
#